data_AF-A0A935FTV1-F1
#
_entry.id   AF-A0A935FTV1-F1
#
_cell.length_a   1.000
_cell.length_b   1.000
_cell.length_c   1.000
_cell.angle_alpha   90.00
_cell.angle_beta   90.00
_cell.angle_gamma   90.00
#
_symmetry.space_group_name_H-M   'P 1'
#
loop_
_entity.id
_entity.type
_entity.pdbx_description
1 polymer ?
#
loop_
_entity_poly.entity_id
_entity_poly.type
_entity_poly.pdbx_seq_one_letter_code
_entity_poly.pdbx_strand_id
1 'polypeptide(L)'
;MEQGLINCHGRSGTFHEFRRALLRDIKSESVEIIDSNNVLVNVFPLSNWRARDKDDLGIMLLEMWAYICDSLSFYDEVLANEAYLRTSFLRPNLRKLDCFTGLPAPSGCRLCC
;
A
#
# COMPACT_ATOMS: atom_id res chain seq x y z
N MET A 1 -24.95 -21.48 8.29
CA MET A 1 -23.87 -21.57 7.29
C MET A 1 -23.95 -20.34 6.40
N GLU A 2 -23.24 -19.27 6.74
CA GLU A 2 -22.83 -18.19 5.83
C GLU A 2 -22.00 -17.18 6.64
N GLN A 3 -20.77 -17.56 6.98
CA GLN A 3 -19.75 -16.59 7.40
C GLN A 3 -19.10 -16.05 6.12
N GLY A 4 -19.87 -15.26 5.36
CA GLY A 4 -19.39 -14.64 4.13
C GLY A 4 -18.59 -13.38 4.43
N LEU A 5 -17.25 -13.48 4.50
CA LEU A 5 -16.30 -12.38 4.26
C LEU A 5 -16.31 -11.16 5.22
N ILE A 6 -16.48 -11.33 6.53
CA ILE A 6 -16.33 -10.22 7.49
C ILE A 6 -14.85 -10.05 7.83
N ASN A 7 -14.11 -9.49 6.87
CA ASN A 7 -12.79 -8.87 6.96
C ASN A 7 -12.14 -9.09 5.59
N CYS A 8 -11.98 -8.03 4.82
CA CYS A 8 -10.93 -8.00 3.81
C CYS A 8 -9.58 -7.93 4.56
N HIS A 9 -9.23 -9.01 5.27
CA HIS A 9 -7.98 -9.11 6.03
C HIS A 9 -6.86 -9.40 5.03
N GLY A 10 -6.50 -8.39 4.25
CA GLY A 10 -5.15 -8.32 3.72
C GLY A 10 -4.26 -8.08 4.92
N ARG A 11 -3.60 -9.13 5.43
CA ARG A 11 -2.60 -9.02 6.49
C ARG A 11 -1.65 -7.87 6.10
N SER A 12 -1.65 -6.79 6.87
CA SER A 12 -0.69 -5.70 6.70
C SER A 12 0.72 -6.30 6.75
N GLY A 13 1.55 -5.94 5.78
CA GLY A 13 2.94 -6.39 5.76
C GLY A 13 3.65 -5.93 7.02
N THR A 14 4.63 -6.69 7.49
CA THR A 14 5.52 -6.22 8.57
C THR A 14 6.74 -5.55 7.96
N PHE A 15 7.46 -4.75 8.75
CA PHE A 15 8.77 -4.20 8.38
C PHE A 15 9.68 -5.18 7.60
N HIS A 16 9.81 -6.42 8.07
CA HIS A 16 10.69 -7.41 7.44
C HIS A 16 10.19 -7.83 6.05
N GLU A 17 8.88 -7.90 5.83
CA GLU A 17 8.29 -8.21 4.53
C GLU A 17 8.51 -7.05 3.56
N PHE A 18 8.32 -5.80 4.00
CA PHE A 18 8.62 -4.63 3.16
C PHE A 18 10.09 -4.52 2.81
N ARG A 19 10.99 -4.72 3.77
CA ARG A 19 12.43 -4.73 3.53
C ARG A 19 12.83 -5.80 2.51
N ARG A 20 12.27 -7.01 2.61
CA ARG A 20 12.54 -8.10 1.67
C ARG A 20 11.99 -7.81 0.28
N ALA A 21 10.79 -7.26 0.19
CA ALA A 21 10.17 -6.87 -1.08
C ALA A 21 10.99 -5.76 -1.78
N LEU A 22 11.34 -4.69 -1.05
CA LEU A 22 12.16 -3.59 -1.59
C LEU A 22 13.51 -4.08 -2.13
N LEU A 23 14.22 -4.93 -1.37
CA LEU A 23 15.51 -5.49 -1.81
C LEU A 23 15.38 -6.44 -3.01
N ARG A 24 14.21 -7.07 -3.19
CA ARG A 24 13.92 -7.93 -4.34
C ARG A 24 13.65 -7.09 -5.58
N ASP A 25 12.80 -6.07 -5.47
CA ASP A 25 12.30 -5.29 -6.61
C ASP A 25 13.35 -4.35 -7.19
N ILE A 26 14.20 -3.76 -6.36
CA ILE A 26 15.30 -2.88 -6.84
C ILE A 26 16.26 -3.62 -7.78
N LYS A 27 16.41 -4.93 -7.61
CA LYS A 27 17.27 -5.74 -8.50
C LYS A 27 16.62 -6.06 -9.83
N SER A 28 15.29 -6.07 -9.91
CA SER A 28 14.56 -6.37 -11.14
C SER A 28 14.29 -5.14 -12.01
N GLU A 29 14.43 -3.93 -11.45
CA GLU A 29 14.10 -2.72 -12.18
C GLU A 29 15.08 -2.47 -13.33
N SER A 30 14.50 -2.31 -14.52
CA SER A 30 15.22 -2.32 -15.79
C SER A 30 14.82 -1.05 -16.54
N VAL A 31 15.78 -0.20 -16.88
CA VAL A 31 15.51 1.09 -17.50
C VAL A 31 15.85 1.01 -18.98
N GLU A 32 14.90 1.39 -19.84
CA GLU A 32 15.14 1.52 -21.28
C GLU A 32 15.86 2.84 -21.56
N ILE A 33 17.05 2.75 -22.14
CA ILE A 33 17.87 3.90 -22.52
C ILE A 33 18.15 3.82 -24.02
N ILE A 34 18.04 4.97 -24.69
CA ILE A 34 18.42 5.10 -26.10
C ILE A 34 19.94 5.27 -26.16
N ASP A 35 20.63 4.32 -26.78
CA ASP A 35 22.07 4.41 -27.01
C ASP A 35 22.42 5.46 -28.09
N SER A 36 23.69 5.84 -28.19
CA SER A 36 24.25 6.74 -29.21
C SER A 36 23.93 6.28 -30.65
N ASN A 37 23.69 4.99 -30.84
CA ASN A 37 23.30 4.39 -32.13
C ASN A 37 21.78 4.40 -32.40
N ASN A 38 20.99 5.12 -31.58
CA ASN A 38 19.52 5.18 -31.65
C ASN A 38 18.84 3.80 -31.53
N VAL A 39 19.38 2.93 -30.68
CA VAL A 39 18.83 1.61 -30.37
C VAL A 39 18.27 1.62 -28.94
N LEU A 40 17.11 1.01 -28.73
CA LEU A 40 16.55 0.78 -27.41
C LEU A 40 17.33 -0.34 -26.70
N VAL A 41 18.03 0.00 -25.62
CA VAL A 41 18.79 -0.96 -24.82
C VAL A 41 18.24 -0.95 -23.40
N ASN A 42 18.03 -2.15 -22.85
CA ASN A 42 17.67 -2.31 -21.45
C ASN A 42 18.95 -2.30 -20.60
N VAL A 43 19.01 -1.35 -19.66
CA VAL A 43 20.15 -1.20 -18.73
C VAL A 43 19.65 -1.42 -17.30
N PHE A 44 20.45 -2.16 -16.53
CA PHE A 44 20.24 -2.34 -15.10
C PHE A 44 21.19 -1.40 -14.33
N PRO A 45 20.75 -0.16 -14.01
CA PRO A 45 21.63 0.87 -13.45
C PRO A 45 22.21 0.49 -12.10
N LEU A 46 21.51 -0.35 -11.33
CA LEU A 46 21.89 -0.81 -10.00
C LEU A 46 22.42 -2.25 -9.99
N SER A 47 22.74 -2.83 -11.15
CA SER A 47 23.24 -4.21 -11.27
C SER A 47 24.49 -4.48 -10.42
N ASN A 48 25.33 -3.48 -10.20
CA ASN A 48 26.57 -3.60 -9.44
C ASN A 48 26.43 -3.17 -7.97
N TRP A 49 25.26 -2.69 -7.54
CA TRP A 49 25.03 -2.30 -6.17
C TRP A 49 24.84 -3.54 -5.29
N ARG A 50 25.79 -3.79 -4.37
CA ARG A 50 25.84 -5.02 -3.58
C ARG A 50 25.26 -4.89 -2.17
N ALA A 51 25.00 -3.68 -1.67
CA ALA A 51 24.50 -3.40 -0.31
C ALA A 51 25.27 -4.18 0.78
N ARG A 52 26.61 -4.19 0.68
CA ARG A 52 27.51 -4.98 1.55
C ARG A 52 28.46 -4.12 2.37
N ASP A 53 28.53 -2.83 2.09
CA ASP A 53 29.35 -1.92 2.87
C ASP A 53 28.58 -1.49 4.12
N LYS A 54 29.29 -1.34 5.25
CA LYS A 54 28.65 -0.93 6.51
C LYS A 54 28.16 0.51 6.49
N ASP A 55 28.74 1.33 5.63
CA ASP A 55 28.39 2.75 5.45
C ASP A 55 27.50 2.99 4.22
N ASP A 56 26.80 1.95 3.73
CA ASP A 56 25.91 2.06 2.57
C ASP A 56 24.67 2.91 2.89
N LEU A 57 24.67 4.18 2.47
CA LEU A 57 23.50 5.06 2.58
C LEU A 57 22.24 4.47 1.92
N GLY A 58 22.41 3.68 0.86
CA GLY A 58 21.30 3.03 0.18
C GLY A 58 20.58 2.01 1.06
N ILE A 59 21.30 1.19 1.85
CA ILE A 59 20.64 0.23 2.74
C ILE A 59 19.96 0.95 3.90
N MET A 60 20.59 1.99 4.44
CA MET A 60 19.98 2.82 5.50
C MET A 60 18.68 3.48 5.02
N LEU A 61 18.68 4.00 3.79
CA LEU A 61 17.48 4.59 3.18
C LEU A 61 16.37 3.57 3.01
N LEU A 62 16.68 2.35 2.54
CA LEU A 62 15.68 1.28 2.40
C LEU A 62 15.13 0.79 3.73
N GLU A 63 15.96 0.74 4.77
CA GLU A 63 15.50 0.40 6.12
C GLU A 63 14.59 1.50 6.69
N MET A 64 14.92 2.78 6.46
CA MET A 64 14.02 3.88 6.79
C MET A 64 12.69 3.79 6.02
N TRP A 65 12.72 3.48 4.72
CA TRP A 65 11.52 3.32 3.91
C TRP A 65 10.65 2.15 4.36
N ALA A 66 11.26 1.00 4.67
CA ALA A 66 10.53 -0.15 5.18
C ALA A 66 9.80 0.19 6.50
N TYR A 67 10.38 1.04 7.35
CA TYR A 67 9.73 1.53 8.57
C TYR A 67 8.54 2.46 8.27
N ILE A 68 8.67 3.35 7.28
CA ILE A 68 7.57 4.22 6.85
C ILE A 68 6.42 3.39 6.27
N CYS A 69 6.72 2.39 5.43
CA CYS A 69 5.71 1.51 4.84
C CYS A 69 4.95 0.68 5.88
N ASP A 70 5.64 0.20 6.92
CA ASP A 70 5.03 -0.49 8.05
C ASP A 70 4.01 0.41 8.78
N SER A 71 4.40 1.67 9.01
CA SER A 71 3.51 2.68 9.62
C SER A 71 2.32 3.02 8.72
N LEU A 72 2.54 3.17 7.41
CA LEU A 72 1.47 3.47 6.45
C LEU A 72 0.49 2.31 6.33
N SER A 73 0.99 1.07 6.35
CA SER A 73 0.16 -0.13 6.23
C SER A 73 -0.83 -0.28 7.38
N PHE A 74 -0.48 0.18 8.58
CA PHE A 74 -1.43 0.27 9.69
C PHE A 74 -2.59 1.22 9.37
N TYR A 75 -2.31 2.39 8.79
CA TYR A 75 -3.35 3.36 8.43
C TYR A 75 -4.21 2.87 7.26
N ASP A 76 -3.60 2.22 6.27
CA ASP A 76 -4.32 1.65 5.13
C ASP A 76 -5.30 0.55 5.58
N GLU A 77 -4.92 -0.27 6.56
CA GLU A 77 -5.83 -1.27 7.13
C GLU A 77 -7.06 -0.62 7.78
N VAL A 78 -6.86 0.46 8.54
CA VAL A 78 -7.97 1.22 9.13
C VAL A 78 -8.83 1.87 8.05
N LEU A 79 -8.21 2.47 7.04
CA LEU A 79 -8.92 3.13 5.95
C LEU A 79 -9.74 2.14 5.12
N ALA A 80 -9.18 0.95 4.84
CA ALA A 80 -9.87 -0.11 4.09
C ALA A 80 -11.12 -0.61 4.82
N ASN A 81 -11.05 -0.76 6.14
CA ASN A 81 -12.21 -1.13 6.95
C ASN A 81 -13.29 -0.04 6.92
N GLU A 82 -12.91 1.23 7.00
CA GLU A 82 -13.84 2.36 6.94
C GLU A 82 -14.44 2.63 5.56
N ALA A 83 -13.77 2.21 4.48
CA ALA A 83 -14.23 2.42 3.12
C ALA A 83 -15.42 1.54 2.72
N TYR A 84 -15.72 0.47 3.49
CA TYR A 84 -16.76 -0.49 3.14
C TYR A 84 -17.91 -0.48 4.16
N LEU A 85 -19.15 -0.42 3.65
CA LEU A 85 -20.38 -0.30 4.45
C LEU A 85 -20.48 -1.31 5.59
N ARG A 86 -20.04 -2.55 5.34
CA ARG A 86 -20.17 -3.65 6.29
C ARG A 86 -19.09 -3.69 7.37
N THR A 87 -17.96 -3.02 7.14
CA THR A 87 -16.79 -3.04 8.04
C THR A 87 -16.48 -1.67 8.66
N SER A 88 -17.21 -0.63 8.28
CA SER A 88 -17.04 0.71 8.86
C SER A 88 -17.46 0.73 10.33
N PHE A 89 -16.55 1.19 11.19
CA PHE A 89 -16.79 1.36 12.62
C PHE A 89 -17.28 2.76 12.95
N LEU A 90 -16.87 3.77 12.17
CA LEU A 90 -17.15 5.17 12.44
C LEU A 90 -18.51 5.59 11.85
N ARG A 91 -19.48 5.87 12.72
CA ARG A 91 -20.87 6.25 12.34
C ARG A 91 -20.96 7.39 11.30
N PRO A 92 -20.17 8.49 11.37
CA PRO A 92 -20.10 9.49 10.31
C PRO A 92 -19.76 8.93 8.92
N ASN A 93 -18.81 7.99 8.81
CA ASN A 93 -18.40 7.42 7.53
C ASN A 93 -19.47 6.49 6.98
N LEU A 94 -20.05 5.64 7.84
CA LEU A 94 -21.15 4.77 7.46
C LEU A 94 -22.34 5.57 6.89
N ARG A 95 -22.71 6.69 7.50
CA ARG A 95 -23.76 7.59 6.97
C ARG A 95 -23.41 8.19 5.61
N LYS A 96 -22.15 8.57 5.40
CA LYS A 96 -21.68 9.09 4.10
C LYS A 96 -21.77 8.01 3.02
N LEU A 97 -21.36 6.79 3.33
CA LEU A 97 -21.44 5.64 2.43
C LEU A 97 -22.90 5.24 2.13
N ASP A 98 -23.77 5.23 3.13
CA ASP A 98 -25.22 4.98 2.96
C ASP A 98 -25.84 6.03 2.02
N CYS A 99 -25.54 7.31 2.25
CA CYS A 99 -26.01 8.40 1.41
C CYS A 99 -25.50 8.28 -0.04
N PHE A 100 -24.22 7.94 -0.23
CA PHE A 100 -23.63 7.76 -1.55
C PHE A 100 -24.24 6.57 -2.31
N THR A 101 -24.55 5.48 -1.62
CA THR A 101 -25.15 4.28 -2.22
C THR A 101 -26.66 4.39 -2.44
N GLY A 102 -27.31 5.40 -1.87
CA GLY A 102 -28.76 5.61 -1.99
C GLY A 102 -29.58 4.64 -1.14
N LEU A 103 -28.97 3.94 -0.18
CA LEU A 103 -29.72 3.15 0.78
C LEU A 103 -30.47 4.09 1.73
N PRO A 104 -31.79 3.89 1.94
CA PRO A 104 -32.55 4.71 2.86
C PRO A 104 -32.03 4.50 4.28
N ALA A 105 -31.49 5.56 4.87
CA ALA A 105 -31.13 5.56 6.28
C ALA A 105 -32.37 5.19 7.13
N PRO A 106 -32.23 4.38 8.19
CA PRO A 106 -33.34 4.08 9.09
C PRO A 106 -33.97 5.39 9.59
N SER A 107 -35.30 5.45 9.58
CA SER A 107 -36.11 6.63 9.82
C SER A 107 -35.68 7.37 11.09
N GLY A 108 -34.99 8.52 10.91
CA GLY A 108 -34.52 9.34 12.03
C GLY A 108 -33.28 10.21 11.77
N CYS A 109 -32.60 10.08 10.63
CA CYS A 109 -31.36 10.82 10.38
C CYS A 109 -31.58 12.09 9.53
N ARG A 110 -31.49 13.27 10.16
CA ARG A 110 -31.71 14.61 9.55
C ARG A 110 -30.53 15.16 8.72
N LEU A 111 -29.52 14.36 8.38
CA LEU A 111 -28.31 14.84 7.69
C LEU A 111 -28.28 14.56 6.17
N CYS A 112 -29.33 13.98 5.61
CA CYS A 112 -29.48 13.87 4.15
C CYS A 112 -30.37 15.02 3.62
N CYS A 113 -30.03 16.26 3.96
CA CYS A 113 -30.44 17.51 3.31
C CYS A 113 -29.35 18.54 3.58
#